data_AF-M6ZGD9-F1
#
_entry.id   AF-M6ZGD9-F1
#
_cell.length_a   1.000
_cell.length_b   1.000
_cell.length_c   1.000
_cell.angle_alpha   90.00
_cell.angle_beta   90.00
_cell.angle_gamma   90.00
#
_symmetry.space_group_name_H-M   'P 1'
#
loop_
_entity.id
_entity.type
_entity.pdbx_description
1 polymer ?
#
loop_
_entity_poly.entity_id
_entity_poly.type
_entity_poly.pdbx_seq_one_letter_code
_entity_poly.pdbx_strand_id
1 'polypeptide(L)'
;GIFLGIVIVIISHHLTFYYFILFANIEYWILNIRNPDNIPPLNPFSGLFVVSIGTLWSLIFYGWITLPIGAFVGWFFTKYKT
;
A
#
# COMPACT_ATOMS: atom_id res chain seq x y z
N GLY A 1 14.74 -15.35 -0.18
CA GLY A 1 14.35 -14.27 0.75
C GLY A 1 14.36 -12.90 0.13
N ILE A 2 15.52 -12.44 -0.35
CA ILE A 2 15.74 -11.07 -0.85
C ILE A 2 14.68 -10.64 -1.88
N PHE A 3 14.55 -11.40 -2.97
CA PHE A 3 13.59 -11.09 -4.04
C PHE A 3 12.15 -11.00 -3.52
N LEU A 4 11.74 -11.98 -2.71
CA LEU A 4 10.42 -11.98 -2.08
C LEU A 4 10.21 -10.74 -1.19
N GLY A 5 11.22 -10.34 -0.42
CA GLY A 5 11.17 -9.13 0.42
C GLY A 5 10.99 -7.85 -0.40
N ILE A 6 11.69 -7.72 -1.53
CA ILE A 6 11.53 -6.59 -2.46
C ILE A 6 10.11 -6.57 -3.04
N VAL A 7 9.60 -7.72 -3.50
CA VAL A 7 8.24 -7.82 -4.05
C VAL A 7 7.18 -7.44 -3.01
N ILE A 8 7.33 -7.92 -1.77
CA ILE A 8 6.43 -7.57 -0.66
C ILE A 8 6.43 -6.06 -0.41
N VAL A 9 7.59 -5.40 -0.44
CA VAL A 9 7.66 -3.94 -0.29
C VAL A 9 6.88 -3.25 -1.40
N ILE A 10 7.11 -3.60 -2.67
CA ILE A 10 6.40 -2.99 -3.81
C ILE A 10 4.88 -3.15 -3.64
N ILE A 11 4.42 -4.36 -3.30
CA ILE A 11 3.00 -4.62 -3.04
C ILE A 11 2.49 -3.81 -1.84
N SER A 12 3.29 -3.68 -0.78
CA SER A 12 2.90 -2.93 0.43
C SER A 12 2.72 -1.44 0.16
N HIS A 13 3.57 -0.84 -0.69
CA HIS A 13 3.39 0.54 -1.14
C HIS A 13 2.03 0.70 -1.84
N HIS A 14 1.66 -0.23 -2.70
CA HIS A 14 0.37 -0.22 -3.39
C HIS A 14 -0.83 -0.40 -2.44
N LEU A 15 -0.75 -1.42 -1.57
CA LEU A 15 -1.80 -1.73 -0.61
C LEU A 15 -2.04 -0.61 0.38
N THR A 16 -1.00 0.14 0.79
CA THR A 16 -1.15 1.27 1.71
C THR A 16 -2.13 2.31 1.17
N PHE A 17 -1.97 2.72 -0.09
CA PHE A 17 -2.89 3.67 -0.72
C PHE A 17 -4.28 3.08 -0.96
N TYR A 18 -4.33 1.80 -1.34
CA TYR A 18 -5.60 1.12 -1.54
C TYR A 18 -6.40 1.01 -0.23
N TYR A 19 -5.74 0.75 0.89
CA TYR A 19 -6.39 0.70 2.20
C TYR A 19 -6.98 2.04 2.63
N PHE A 20 -6.38 3.18 2.27
CA PHE A 20 -7.01 4.48 2.52
C PHE A 20 -8.36 4.61 1.79
N ILE A 21 -8.46 4.12 0.55
CA ILE A 21 -9.71 4.15 -0.21
C ILE A 21 -10.75 3.23 0.44
N LEU A 22 -10.37 2.01 0.81
CA LEU A 22 -11.26 1.08 1.49
C LEU A 22 -11.76 1.65 2.83
N PHE A 23 -10.86 2.22 3.61
CA PHE A 23 -11.18 2.80 4.90
C PHE A 23 -12.15 3.98 4.76
N ALA A 24 -11.90 4.90 3.82
CA ALA A 24 -12.83 6.00 3.54
C ALA A 24 -14.22 5.50 3.11
N ASN A 25 -14.30 4.42 2.33
CA ASN A 25 -15.58 3.81 1.97
C ASN A 25 -16.29 3.18 3.17
N ILE A 26 -15.56 2.53 4.08
CA ILE A 26 -16.14 1.98 5.33
C ILE A 26 -16.66 3.12 6.21
N GLU A 27 -15.88 4.18 6.40
CA GLU A 27 -16.28 5.36 7.16
C GLU A 27 -17.56 5.97 6.59
N TYR A 28 -17.62 6.18 5.27
CA TYR A 28 -18.76 6.81 4.61
C TYR A 28 -20.01 5.93 4.59
N TRP A 29 -19.89 4.67 4.15
CA TRP A 29 -21.05 3.80 3.88
C TRP A 29 -21.52 2.98 5.09
N ILE A 30 -20.61 2.61 6.01
CA ILE A 30 -20.91 1.73 7.15
C ILE A 30 -21.02 2.53 8.45
N LEU A 31 -20.05 3.41 8.71
CA LEU A 31 -19.99 4.17 9.96
C LEU A 31 -20.74 5.51 9.90
N ASN A 32 -21.19 5.90 8.70
CA ASN A 32 -21.85 7.19 8.44
C ASN A 32 -21.01 8.40 8.91
N ILE A 33 -19.69 8.27 8.89
CA ILE A 33 -18.73 9.35 9.12
C ILE A 33 -18.49 10.01 7.77
N ARG A 34 -18.99 11.23 7.63
CA ARG A 34 -18.98 11.94 6.34
C ARG A 34 -17.95 13.07 6.36
N ASN A 35 -17.36 13.33 5.20
CA ASN A 35 -16.63 14.57 5.01
C ASN A 35 -17.59 15.79 5.07
N PRO A 36 -17.09 17.01 5.32
CA PRO A 36 -17.92 18.21 5.44
C PRO A 36 -18.84 18.45 4.23
N ASP A 37 -18.35 18.10 3.03
CA ASP A 37 -19.07 18.30 1.78
C ASP A 37 -20.01 17.15 1.40
N ASN A 38 -20.08 16.10 2.23
CA ASN A 38 -20.89 14.91 2.00
C ASN A 38 -20.67 14.26 0.62
N ILE A 39 -19.44 14.34 0.11
CA ILE A 39 -19.04 13.77 -1.19
C ILE A 39 -18.63 12.31 -0.97
N PRO A 40 -19.19 11.34 -1.73
CA PRO A 40 -18.80 9.96 -1.60
C PRO A 40 -17.32 9.75 -1.97
N PRO A 41 -16.60 8.89 -1.24
CA PRO A 41 -15.21 8.56 -1.54
C PRO A 41 -15.09 7.81 -2.87
N LEU A 42 -13.86 7.75 -3.39
CA LEU A 42 -13.57 7.07 -4.66
C LEU A 42 -14.02 5.60 -4.61
N ASN A 43 -14.65 5.13 -5.69
CA ASN A 43 -15.02 3.73 -5.82
C ASN A 43 -13.76 2.83 -5.71
N PRO A 44 -13.78 1.76 -4.90
CA PRO A 44 -12.61 0.89 -4.73
C PRO A 44 -12.09 0.27 -6.05
N PHE A 45 -12.97 -0.15 -6.95
CA PHE A 45 -12.58 -0.77 -8.21
C PHE A 45 -11.86 0.21 -9.15
N SER A 46 -12.31 1.47 -9.24
CA SER A 46 -11.56 2.49 -9.98
C SER A 46 -10.28 2.92 -9.23
N GLY A 47 -10.35 2.91 -7.89
CA GLY A 47 -9.24 3.19 -6.99
C GLY A 47 -8.01 2.32 -7.23
N LEU A 48 -8.18 1.03 -7.53
CA LEU A 48 -7.09 0.08 -7.82
C LEU A 48 -6.08 0.62 -8.84
N PHE A 49 -6.57 1.26 -9.90
CA PHE A 49 -5.68 1.80 -10.94
C PHE A 49 -5.07 3.13 -10.53
N VAL A 50 -5.86 4.02 -9.93
CA VAL A 50 -5.41 5.35 -9.50
C VAL A 50 -4.28 5.25 -8.46
N VAL A 51 -4.35 4.29 -7.53
CA VAL A 51 -3.31 4.11 -6.51
C VAL A 51 -1.97 3.66 -7.08
N SER A 52 -1.92 3.14 -8.32
CA SER A 52 -0.66 2.80 -8.99
C SER A 52 0.23 4.03 -9.19
N ILE A 53 -0.36 5.18 -9.48
CA ILE A 53 0.39 6.45 -9.62
C ILE A 53 1.00 6.85 -8.28
N GLY A 54 0.21 6.80 -7.21
CA GLY A 54 0.69 7.07 -5.85
C GLY A 54 1.76 6.06 -5.40
N THR A 55 1.65 4.81 -5.82
CA THR A 55 2.64 3.75 -5.57
C THR A 55 3.98 4.10 -6.20
N LEU A 56 4.00 4.48 -7.49
CA LEU A 56 5.21 4.87 -8.20
C LEU A 56 5.86 6.08 -7.53
N TRP A 57 5.07 7.09 -7.19
CA TRP A 57 5.56 8.26 -6.46
C TRP A 57 6.19 7.85 -5.13
N SER A 58 5.48 7.06 -4.33
CA SER A 58 5.97 6.57 -3.04
C SER A 58 7.26 5.76 -3.16
N LEU A 59 7.39 4.92 -4.20
CA LEU A 59 8.62 4.17 -4.45
C LEU A 59 9.79 5.07 -4.85
N ILE A 60 9.57 6.16 -5.59
CA ILE A 60 10.63 7.11 -5.93
C ILE A 60 11.15 7.81 -4.66
N PHE A 61 10.25 8.29 -3.79
CA PHE A 61 10.64 9.08 -2.62
C PHE A 61 11.07 8.26 -1.41
N TYR A 62 10.48 7.08 -1.21
CA TYR A 62 10.70 6.25 -0.02
C TYR A 62 11.26 4.86 -0.34
N GLY A 63 11.16 4.41 -1.58
CA GLY A 63 11.62 3.09 -2.02
C GLY A 63 13.10 2.85 -1.80
N TRP A 64 13.93 3.89 -1.89
CA TRP A 64 15.37 3.78 -1.64
C TRP A 64 15.69 3.36 -0.19
N ILE A 65 14.79 3.56 0.77
CA ILE A 65 14.91 3.03 2.15
C ILE A 65 14.17 1.71 2.27
N THR A 66 12.91 1.66 1.83
CA THR A 66 12.03 0.51 2.09
C THR A 66 12.47 -0.73 1.31
N LEU A 67 12.98 -0.59 0.08
CA LEU A 67 13.43 -1.73 -0.74
C LEU A 67 14.67 -2.42 -0.14
N PRO A 68 15.75 -1.71 0.27
CA PRO A 68 16.87 -2.35 0.96
C PRO A 68 16.47 -3.01 2.28
N ILE A 69 15.60 -2.37 3.08
CA ILE A 69 15.11 -2.98 4.33
C ILE A 69 14.32 -4.25 4.04
N GLY A 70 13.40 -4.22 3.07
CA GLY A 70 12.64 -5.40 2.66
C GLY A 70 13.54 -6.53 2.15
N ALA A 71 14.54 -6.20 1.35
CA ALA A 71 15.56 -7.15 0.89
C ALA A 71 16.30 -7.80 2.06
N PHE A 72 16.76 -7.01 3.03
CA PHE A 72 17.46 -7.47 4.22
C PHE A 72 16.58 -8.36 5.10
N VAL A 73 15.34 -7.93 5.38
CA VAL A 73 14.36 -8.70 6.15
C VAL A 73 14.04 -10.02 5.47
N GLY A 74 13.77 -9.98 4.16
CA GLY A 74 13.50 -11.15 3.36
C GLY A 74 14.67 -12.14 3.39
N TRP A 75 15.92 -11.66 3.27
CA TRP A 75 17.11 -12.48 3.47
C TRP A 75 17.15 -13.10 4.85
N PHE A 76 17.06 -12.28 5.90
CA PHE A 76 17.18 -12.69 7.31
C PHE A 76 16.27 -13.86 7.64
N PHE A 77 14.98 -13.77 7.27
CA PHE A 77 14.00 -14.83 7.56
C PHE A 77 14.15 -16.09 6.71
N THR A 78 14.87 -16.02 5.59
CA THR A 78 15.12 -17.20 4.74
C THR A 78 16.48 -17.83 4.94
N LYS A 79 17.42 -17.13 5.57
CA LYS A 79 18.78 -17.62 5.82
C LYS A 79 18.81 -18.85 6.73
N TYR A 80 17.88 -18.94 7.68
CA TYR A 80 17.83 -20.00 8.70
C TYR A 80 16.83 -21.12 8.39
N LYS A 81 16.16 -21.07 7.24
CA LYS A 81 15.37 -22.20 6.72
C LYS A 81 16.34 -23.13 5.98
N THR A 82 17.11 -23.89 6.74
CA THR A 82 17.90 -25.05 6.26
C THR A 82 17.13 -26.31 6.62
#